data_AF-A0A9X5HF79-F1
#
_entry.id   AF-A0A9X5HF79-F1
#
_cell.length_a   1.000
_cell.length_b   1.000
_cell.length_c   1.000
_cell.angle_alpha   90.00
_cell.angle_beta   90.00
_cell.angle_gamma   90.00
#
_symmetry.space_group_name_H-M   'P 1'
#
loop_
_entity.id
_entity.type
_entity.pdbx_description
1 polymer ?
#
loop_
_entity_poly.entity_id
_entity_poly.type
_entity_poly.pdbx_seq_one_letter_code
_entity_poly.pdbx_strand_id
1 'polypeptide(L)'
;ERVTELIGNATAEGLLSAAVYCALVGEDVRQGLCLAVNHAGPSAAAGALTGGLLGALHGETALPPAWLAELEGRPTVLELADDFAMEMTQGPALHTPATSSPAWLTRYPRGA
;
A
#
# COMPACT_ATOMS: atom_id res chain seq x y z
N GLU A 1 -1.97 -22.94 6.14
CA GLU A 1 -1.46 -24.03 5.27
C GLU A 1 -1.36 -23.60 3.81
N ARG A 2 -2.47 -23.23 3.15
CA ARG A 2 -2.45 -22.80 1.73
C ARG A 2 -1.56 -21.57 1.43
N VAL A 3 -1.59 -20.56 2.30
CA VAL A 3 -0.73 -19.37 2.17
C VAL A 3 0.75 -19.75 2.21
N THR A 4 1.15 -20.63 3.14
CA THR A 4 2.53 -21.11 3.27
C THR A 4 2.98 -21.90 2.04
N GLU A 5 2.09 -22.74 1.48
CA GLU A 5 2.35 -23.48 0.25
C GLU A 5 2.60 -22.54 -0.94
N LEU A 6 1.78 -21.49 -1.08
CA LEU A 6 1.94 -20.49 -2.14
C LEU A 6 3.25 -19.69 -2.00
N ILE A 7 3.63 -19.35 -0.77
CA ILE A 7 4.89 -18.64 -0.50
C ILE A 7 6.09 -19.51 -0.86
N GLY A 8 6.03 -20.81 -0.57
CA GLY A 8 7.10 -21.76 -0.85
C GLY A 8 8.45 -21.27 -0.29
N ASN A 9 9.40 -21.03 -1.19
CA ASN A 9 10.76 -20.57 -0.85
C ASN A 9 10.87 -19.04 -0.67
N ALA A 10 9.76 -18.34 -0.44
CA ALA A 10 9.72 -16.87 -0.28
C ALA A 10 10.26 -16.09 -1.49
N THR A 11 10.02 -16.58 -2.70
CA THR A 11 10.33 -15.83 -3.93
C THR A 11 9.32 -14.71 -4.15
N ALA A 12 9.64 -13.78 -5.04
CA ALA A 12 8.73 -12.69 -5.39
C ALA A 12 7.40 -13.20 -5.95
N GLU A 13 7.44 -14.23 -6.80
CA GLU A 13 6.26 -14.86 -7.40
C GLU A 13 5.40 -15.57 -6.35
N GLY A 14 6.03 -16.26 -5.39
CA GLY A 14 5.32 -16.94 -4.31
C GLY A 14 4.62 -15.97 -3.36
N LEU A 15 5.32 -14.89 -2.98
CA LEU A 15 4.75 -13.81 -2.18
C LEU A 15 3.58 -13.12 -2.89
N LEU A 16 3.71 -12.82 -4.18
CA LEU A 16 2.62 -12.24 -4.96
C LEU A 16 1.44 -13.19 -5.09
N SER A 17 1.69 -14.48 -5.32
CA SER A 17 0.64 -15.50 -5.42
C SER A 17 -0.16 -15.62 -4.12
N ALA A 18 0.54 -15.65 -2.98
CA ALA A 18 -0.08 -15.64 -1.66
C ALA A 18 -0.86 -14.35 -1.40
N ALA A 19 -0.33 -13.20 -1.83
CA ALA A 19 -0.97 -11.92 -1.64
C ALA A 19 -2.30 -11.81 -2.41
N VAL A 20 -2.30 -12.23 -3.68
CA VAL A 20 -3.49 -12.30 -4.54
C VAL A 20 -4.51 -13.29 -3.95
N TYR A 21 -4.06 -14.45 -3.49
CA TYR A 21 -4.95 -15.42 -2.83
C TYR A 21 -5.65 -14.82 -1.61
N CYS A 22 -4.91 -14.16 -0.72
CA CYS A 22 -5.48 -13.55 0.48
C CYS A 22 -6.46 -12.41 0.14
N ALA A 23 -6.15 -11.62 -0.90
CA ALA A 23 -7.03 -10.55 -1.35
C ALA A 23 -8.34 -11.05 -1.99
N LEU A 24 -8.33 -12.22 -2.64
CA LEU A 24 -9.50 -12.79 -3.30
C LEU A 24 -10.38 -13.64 -2.37
N VAL A 25 -9.78 -14.31 -1.37
CA VAL A 25 -10.49 -15.22 -0.47
C VAL A 25 -10.98 -14.53 0.79
N GLY A 26 -10.38 -13.40 1.18
CA GLY A 26 -10.87 -12.59 2.28
C GLY A 26 -12.25 -11.99 1.96
N GLU A 27 -13.20 -12.14 2.87
CA GLU A 27 -14.54 -11.55 2.83
C GLU A 27 -14.48 -10.03 3.06
N ASP A 28 -13.49 -9.58 3.82
CA ASP A 28 -13.21 -8.17 4.05
C ASP A 28 -11.70 -7.90 4.15
N VAL A 29 -11.35 -6.61 4.18
CA VAL A 29 -9.97 -6.14 4.26
C VAL A 29 -9.26 -6.70 5.49
N ARG A 30 -9.96 -6.78 6.63
CA ARG A 30 -9.40 -7.26 7.89
C ARG A 30 -9.01 -8.73 7.77
N GLN A 31 -9.92 -9.56 7.26
CA GLN A 31 -9.71 -10.99 7.10
C GLN A 31 -8.61 -11.26 6.08
N GLY A 32 -8.59 -10.56 4.94
CA GLY A 32 -7.54 -10.70 3.95
C GLY A 32 -6.14 -10.39 4.51
N LEU A 33 -6.01 -9.31 5.29
CA LEU A 33 -4.76 -8.96 5.97
C LEU A 33 -4.37 -9.99 7.04
N CYS A 34 -5.32 -10.45 7.86
CA CYS A 34 -5.06 -11.49 8.85
C CYS A 34 -4.58 -12.80 8.19
N LEU A 35 -5.21 -13.22 7.09
CA LEU A 35 -4.80 -14.41 6.34
C LEU A 35 -3.37 -14.29 5.82
N ALA A 36 -2.98 -13.10 5.33
CA ALA A 36 -1.65 -12.84 4.78
C ALA A 36 -0.53 -12.86 5.83
N VAL A 37 -0.83 -12.63 7.11
CA VAL A 37 0.21 -12.55 8.16
C VAL A 37 0.22 -13.74 9.12
N ASN A 38 -0.87 -14.51 9.19
CA ASN A 38 -1.02 -15.66 10.09
C ASN A 38 -0.35 -16.94 9.55
N HIS A 39 0.94 -16.86 9.27
CA HIS A 39 1.77 -18.01 8.89
C HIS A 39 3.23 -17.81 9.31
N ALA A 40 3.99 -18.89 9.38
CA ALA A 40 5.45 -18.81 9.51
C ALA A 40 6.05 -18.39 8.15
N GLY A 41 6.98 -17.43 8.15
CA GLY A 41 7.63 -16.94 6.94
C GLY A 41 7.67 -15.41 6.85
N PRO A 42 7.88 -14.84 5.64
CA PRO A 42 7.97 -13.40 5.40
C PRO A 42 6.59 -12.70 5.47
N SER A 43 5.92 -12.80 6.61
CA SER A 43 4.56 -12.27 6.82
C SER A 43 4.46 -10.75 6.61
N ALA A 44 5.53 -10.00 6.93
CA ALA A 44 5.57 -8.56 6.67
C ALA A 44 5.45 -8.23 5.18
N ALA A 45 6.16 -8.97 4.31
CA ALA A 45 6.10 -8.77 2.86
C ALA A 45 4.75 -9.22 2.29
N ALA A 46 4.22 -10.37 2.74
CA ALA A 46 2.90 -10.84 2.36
C ALA A 46 1.80 -9.85 2.77
N GLY A 47 1.83 -9.37 4.01
CA GLY A 47 0.90 -8.36 4.52
C GLY A 47 0.97 -7.03 3.76
N ALA A 48 2.18 -6.56 3.40
CA ALA A 48 2.35 -5.33 2.62
C ALA A 48 1.77 -5.47 1.20
N LEU A 49 2.04 -6.58 0.51
CA LEU A 49 1.50 -6.84 -0.83
C LEU A 49 -0.03 -6.99 -0.79
N THR A 50 -0.57 -7.79 0.15
CA THR A 50 -2.01 -7.95 0.32
C THR A 50 -2.68 -6.62 0.67
N GLY A 51 -2.07 -5.83 1.55
CA GLY A 51 -2.57 -4.51 1.92
C GLY A 51 -2.60 -3.53 0.76
N GLY A 52 -1.58 -3.53 -0.10
CA GLY A 52 -1.57 -2.73 -1.33
C GLY A 52 -2.70 -3.12 -2.29
N LEU A 53 -2.92 -4.41 -2.50
CA LEU A 53 -4.00 -4.92 -3.35
C LEU A 53 -5.39 -4.57 -2.80
N LEU A 54 -5.63 -4.84 -1.51
CA LEU A 54 -6.91 -4.56 -0.86
C LEU A 54 -7.18 -3.05 -0.75
N GLY A 55 -6.14 -2.24 -0.47
CA GLY A 55 -6.25 -0.79 -0.45
C GLY A 55 -6.61 -0.20 -1.81
N ALA A 56 -6.01 -0.71 -2.88
CA ALA A 56 -6.36 -0.31 -4.25
C ALA A 56 -7.78 -0.73 -4.64
N LEU A 57 -8.25 -1.91 -4.18
CA LEU A 57 -9.56 -2.44 -4.52
C LEU A 57 -10.71 -1.77 -3.74
N HIS A 58 -10.50 -1.50 -2.45
CA HIS A 58 -11.57 -1.06 -1.54
C HIS A 58 -11.45 0.40 -1.08
N GLY A 59 -10.30 1.04 -1.33
CA GLY A 59 -9.99 2.37 -0.82
C GLY A 59 -9.62 2.37 0.67
N GLU A 60 -9.03 3.47 1.12
CA GLU A 60 -8.54 3.61 2.50
C GLU A 60 -9.64 3.60 3.57
N THR A 61 -10.87 3.97 3.22
CA THR A 61 -12.01 3.99 4.14
C THR A 61 -12.46 2.59 4.56
N ALA A 62 -12.06 1.56 3.82
CA ALA A 62 -12.33 0.16 4.15
C ALA A 62 -11.30 -0.43 5.14
N LEU A 63 -10.20 0.30 5.43
CA LEU A 63 -9.18 -0.15 6.37
C LEU A 63 -9.71 -0.14 7.81
N PRO A 64 -9.34 -1.11 8.66
CA PRO A 64 -9.81 -1.17 10.04
C PRO A 64 -9.38 0.05 10.88
N PRO A 65 -10.32 0.89 11.38
CA PRO A 65 -9.96 2.14 12.07
C PRO A 65 -9.11 1.94 13.33
N ALA A 66 -9.39 0.86 14.08
CA ALA A 66 -8.62 0.51 15.28
C ALA A 66 -7.17 0.15 14.98
N TRP A 67 -6.85 -0.38 13.78
CA TRP A 67 -5.47 -0.65 13.39
C TRP A 67 -4.77 0.62 12.90
N LEU A 68 -5.50 1.49 12.19
CA LEU A 68 -4.98 2.77 11.75
C LEU A 68 -4.70 3.75 12.89
N ALA A 69 -5.33 3.58 14.06
CA ALA A 69 -5.03 4.36 15.25
C ALA A 69 -3.62 4.08 15.79
N GLU A 70 -3.13 2.86 15.60
CA GLU A 70 -1.83 2.38 16.07
C GLU A 70 -0.73 2.45 15.00
N LEU A 71 -1.07 2.88 13.78
CA LEU A 71 -0.15 2.91 12.64
C LEU A 71 0.87 4.06 12.79
N GLU A 72 2.12 3.69 13.04
CA GLU A 72 3.24 4.62 13.05
C GLU A 72 3.35 5.36 11.71
N GLY A 73 3.57 6.67 11.77
CA GLY A 73 3.76 7.49 10.56
C GLY A 73 2.51 7.65 9.69
N ARG A 74 1.32 7.25 10.16
CA ARG A 74 0.06 7.39 9.39
C ARG A 74 -0.13 8.79 8.78
N PRO A 75 0.05 9.91 9.52
CA PRO A 75 -0.11 11.24 8.91
C PRO A 75 0.80 11.46 7.71
N THR A 76 2.06 11.01 7.80
CA THR A 76 3.04 11.12 6.72
C THR A 76 2.69 10.23 5.54
N VAL A 77 2.24 8.99 5.78
CA VAL A 77 1.82 8.07 4.71
C VAL A 77 0.60 8.65 3.96
N LEU A 78 -0.36 9.22 4.67
CA LEU A 78 -1.53 9.85 4.06
C LEU A 78 -1.14 11.08 3.23
N GLU A 79 -0.27 11.95 3.75
CA GLU A 79 0.22 13.12 3.00
C GLU A 79 0.93 12.69 1.71
N LEU A 80 1.78 11.66 1.77
CA LEU A 80 2.44 11.11 0.59
C LEU A 80 1.47 10.47 -0.42
N ALA A 81 0.43 9.79 0.07
CA ALA A 81 -0.59 9.19 -0.78
C ALA A 81 -1.43 10.25 -1.49
N ASP A 82 -1.85 11.29 -0.78
CA ASP A 82 -2.60 12.43 -1.34
C ASP A 82 -1.76 13.18 -2.38
N ASP A 83 -0.49 13.43 -2.09
CA ASP A 83 0.42 14.09 -3.02
C ASP A 83 0.70 13.24 -4.27
N PHE A 84 0.86 11.92 -4.10
CA PHE A 84 0.99 11.01 -5.23
C PHE A 84 -0.27 11.03 -6.10
N ALA A 85 -1.46 10.98 -5.50
CA ALA A 85 -2.71 11.07 -6.23
C ALA A 85 -2.85 12.42 -6.96
N MET A 86 -2.44 13.51 -6.33
CA MET A 86 -2.44 14.85 -6.93
C MET A 86 -1.46 14.93 -8.11
N GLU A 87 -0.26 14.38 -8.00
CA GLU A 87 0.72 14.34 -9.10
C GLU A 87 0.21 13.50 -10.28
N MET A 88 -0.37 12.33 -10.02
CA MET A 88 -0.89 11.44 -11.07
C MET A 88 -2.13 11.97 -11.77
N THR A 89 -2.94 12.82 -11.11
CA THR A 89 -4.20 13.33 -11.67
C THR A 89 -4.16 14.79 -12.09
N GLN A 90 -3.29 15.59 -11.49
CA GLN A 90 -3.18 17.05 -11.66
C GLN A 90 -1.74 17.52 -11.92
N GLY A 91 -0.83 16.64 -12.35
CA GLY A 91 0.59 16.95 -12.59
C GLY A 91 0.85 18.27 -13.35
N PRO A 92 0.16 18.58 -14.47
CA PRO A 92 0.35 19.85 -15.19
C PRO A 92 0.03 21.12 -14.38
N ALA A 93 -0.85 21.01 -13.36
CA ALA A 93 -1.16 22.11 -12.45
C ALA A 93 -0.08 22.28 -11.36
N LEU A 94 0.63 21.21 -11.01
CA LEU A 94 1.72 21.23 -10.02
C LEU A 94 3.03 21.67 -10.65
N HIS A 95 3.34 21.13 -11.83
CA HIS A 95 4.53 21.49 -12.56
C HIS A 95 4.45 21.15 -14.05
N THR A 96 5.21 21.92 -14.82
CA THR A 96 5.55 21.66 -16.22
C THR A 96 7.07 21.55 -16.34
N PRO A 97 7.61 21.21 -17.52
CA PRO A 97 9.04 21.31 -17.76
C PRO A 97 9.62 22.72 -17.54
N ALA A 98 8.80 23.77 -17.66
CA ALA A 98 9.23 25.16 -17.56
C ALA A 98 8.94 25.82 -16.20
N THR A 99 7.96 25.32 -15.45
CA THR A 99 7.46 25.96 -14.22
C THR A 99 7.10 24.93 -13.17
N SER A 100 7.17 25.28 -11.89
CA SER A 100 6.68 24.44 -10.80
C SER A 100 6.05 25.31 -9.73
N SER A 101 4.97 24.81 -9.13
CA SER A 101 4.31 25.46 -8.01
C SER A 101 5.29 25.62 -6.84
N PRO A 102 5.41 26.81 -6.23
CA PRO A 102 6.27 27.02 -5.07
C PRO A 102 5.93 26.10 -3.89
N ALA A 103 4.64 25.81 -3.70
CA ALA A 103 4.17 24.89 -2.66
C ALA A 103 4.67 23.46 -2.92
N TRP A 104 4.63 23.01 -4.18
CA TRP A 104 5.12 21.70 -4.57
C TRP A 104 6.64 21.57 -4.36
N LEU A 105 7.42 22.59 -4.73
CA LEU A 105 8.88 22.59 -4.55
C LEU A 105 9.33 22.66 -3.09
N THR A 106 8.51 23.23 -2.21
CA THR A 106 8.78 23.25 -0.77
C THR A 106 8.71 21.83 -0.19
N ARG A 107 7.78 21.01 -0.69
CA ARG A 107 7.61 19.62 -0.25
C ARG A 107 8.50 18.63 -1.01
N TYR A 108 8.69 18.84 -2.31
CA TYR A 108 9.50 18.00 -3.20
C TYR A 108 10.59 18.84 -3.90
N PRO A 109 11.69 19.15 -3.21
CA PRO A 109 12.78 19.93 -3.79
C PRO A 109 13.44 19.18 -4.95
N ARG A 110 13.65 19.87 -6.07
CA ARG A 110 14.52 19.37 -7.14
C ARG A 110 15.96 19.71 -6.76
N GLY A 111 16.87 18.75 -6.94
CA GLY A 111 18.31 19.02 -6.80
C GLY A 111 18.73 20.15 -7.74
N ALA A 112 19.69 20.96 -7.28
CA ALA A 112 20.28 22.05 -8.06
C ALA A 112 21.10 21.53 -9.25
#